data_AF-A0A7X9HCZ2-F1
#
_entry.id   AF-A0A7X9HCZ2-F1
#
_cell.length_a   1.000
_cell.length_b   1.000
_cell.length_c   1.000
_cell.angle_alpha   90.00
_cell.angle_beta   90.00
_cell.angle_gamma   90.00
#
_symmetry.space_group_name_H-M   'P 1'
#
loop_
_entity.id
_entity.type
_entity.pdbx_description
1 polymer ?
#
loop_
_entity_poly.entity_id
_entity_poly.type
_entity_poly.pdbx_seq_one_letter_code
_entity_poly.pdbx_strand_id
1 'polypeptide(L)'
;MASLYDLELQESNNFIHALVDDGQLITLKLMEDQKKSFANMGEAGKTLLTQLEDPNSEMGANYAKLKAIEADIKVFMGEVGLACADAKKAMDILTQNPQSLQELSEDDKKTVSDYWLKKKTIVSKLIAKGYSEQELFS
;
A
#
# COMPACT_ATOMS: atom_id res chain seq x y z
N MET A 1 -16.63 3.41 22.29
CA MET A 1 -16.98 3.76 20.90
C MET A 1 -15.64 3.93 20.22
N ALA A 2 -15.18 2.91 19.48
CA ALA A 2 -13.89 2.99 18.78
C ALA A 2 -13.96 4.18 17.82
N SER A 3 -12.97 5.07 17.89
CA SER A 3 -12.93 6.19 16.95
C SER A 3 -12.73 5.62 15.54
N LEU A 4 -13.22 6.31 14.50
CA LEU A 4 -12.91 5.95 13.10
C LEU A 4 -11.39 5.76 12.90
N TYR A 5 -10.59 6.51 13.67
CA TYR A 5 -9.14 6.42 13.76
C TYR A 5 -8.63 5.07 14.31
N ASP A 6 -9.29 4.46 15.30
CA ASP A 6 -8.89 3.15 15.87
C ASP A 6 -9.20 1.97 14.93
N LEU A 7 -10.27 2.07 14.14
CA LEU A 7 -10.62 1.05 13.14
C LEU A 7 -9.73 1.17 11.89
N GLU A 8 -9.33 2.39 11.50
CA GLU A 8 -8.56 2.65 10.30
C GLU A 8 -7.03 2.51 10.46
N LEU A 9 -6.48 2.74 11.66
CA LEU A 9 -5.05 2.49 11.94
C LEU A 9 -4.68 1.00 11.86
N GLN A 10 -5.67 0.13 12.06
CA GLN A 10 -5.46 -1.32 12.09
C GLN A 10 -5.66 -1.98 10.72
N GLU A 11 -6.51 -1.44 9.85
CA GLU A 11 -6.93 -2.11 8.61
C GLU A 11 -6.05 -1.88 7.38
N SER A 12 -5.00 -1.03 7.37
CA SER A 12 -4.36 -0.74 6.07
C SER A 12 -2.96 -0.11 6.12
N ASN A 13 -2.05 -0.52 6.99
CA ASN A 13 -0.68 0.02 6.93
C ASN A 13 -0.05 -0.23 5.55
N ASN A 14 -0.16 -1.44 4.98
CA ASN A 14 0.50 -1.75 3.72
C ASN A 14 -0.03 -0.93 2.52
N PHE A 15 -1.35 -0.76 2.42
CA PHE A 15 -1.94 0.01 1.32
C PHE A 15 -1.80 1.53 1.51
N ILE A 16 -1.88 2.05 2.76
CA ILE A 16 -1.59 3.47 3.03
C ILE A 16 -0.12 3.77 2.72
N HIS A 17 0.79 2.91 3.17
CA HIS A 17 2.21 3.04 2.85
C HIS A 17 2.46 2.97 1.36
N ALA A 18 1.77 2.10 0.61
CA ALA A 18 1.87 2.10 -0.85
C ALA A 18 1.47 3.45 -1.45
N LEU A 19 0.38 4.07 -1.00
CA LEU A 19 -0.03 5.39 -1.49
C LEU A 19 0.98 6.51 -1.16
N VAL A 20 1.72 6.38 -0.05
CA VAL A 20 2.71 7.36 0.42
C VAL A 20 4.09 7.16 -0.24
N ASP A 21 4.50 5.91 -0.46
CA ASP A 21 5.80 5.52 -1.01
C ASP A 21 5.74 5.32 -2.55
N ASP A 22 5.15 6.28 -3.27
CA ASP A 22 5.10 6.29 -4.73
C ASP A 22 4.40 5.08 -5.38
N GLY A 23 3.38 4.56 -4.72
CA GLY A 23 2.67 3.35 -5.12
C GLY A 23 3.39 2.06 -4.71
N GLN A 24 4.57 2.11 -4.07
CA GLN A 24 5.35 0.91 -3.76
C GLN A 24 4.85 0.20 -2.49
N LEU A 25 4.35 -1.02 -2.66
CA LEU A 25 3.98 -1.89 -1.54
C LEU A 25 5.24 -2.28 -0.73
N ILE A 26 5.21 -2.09 0.60
CA ILE A 26 6.32 -2.45 1.50
C ILE A 26 6.71 -3.93 1.32
N THR A 27 5.71 -4.81 1.23
CA THR A 27 5.93 -6.25 1.03
C THR A 27 6.64 -6.53 -0.30
N LEU A 28 6.29 -5.82 -1.37
CA LEU A 28 6.98 -5.95 -2.66
C LEU A 28 8.43 -5.49 -2.54
N LYS A 29 8.67 -4.33 -1.91
CA LYS A 29 10.02 -3.81 -1.66
C LYS A 29 10.88 -4.81 -0.87
N LEU A 30 10.31 -5.41 0.18
CA LEU A 30 10.99 -6.44 0.96
C LEU A 30 11.35 -7.65 0.10
N MET A 31 10.44 -8.12 -0.77
CA MET A 31 10.73 -9.22 -1.69
C MET A 31 11.79 -8.84 -2.73
N GLU A 32 11.82 -7.60 -3.23
CA GLU A 32 12.86 -7.14 -4.14
C GLU A 32 14.24 -7.02 -3.47
N ASP A 33 14.29 -6.58 -2.21
CA ASP A 33 15.53 -6.52 -1.46
C ASP A 33 16.01 -7.93 -1.06
N GLN A 34 15.10 -8.84 -0.75
CA GLN A 34 15.41 -10.27 -0.60
C GLN A 34 15.95 -10.86 -1.90
N LYS A 35 15.34 -10.55 -3.05
CA LYS A 35 15.84 -10.97 -4.38
C LYS A 35 17.29 -10.51 -4.60
N LYS A 36 17.61 -9.25 -4.29
CA LYS A 36 18.99 -8.72 -4.38
C LYS A 36 19.93 -9.45 -3.42
N SER A 37 19.48 -9.78 -2.21
CA SER A 37 20.27 -10.52 -1.23
C SER A 37 20.57 -11.94 -1.72
N PHE A 38 19.59 -12.66 -2.27
CA PHE A 38 19.76 -14.02 -2.79
C PHE A 38 20.82 -14.10 -3.90
N ALA A 39 20.98 -13.05 -4.72
CA ALA A 39 22.04 -13.00 -5.74
C ALA A 39 23.46 -13.15 -5.17
N ASN A 40 23.66 -12.83 -3.88
CA ASN A 40 24.96 -12.90 -3.21
C ASN A 40 25.13 -14.14 -2.31
N MET A 41 24.13 -15.04 -2.23
CA MET A 41 24.10 -16.18 -1.30
C MET A 41 24.58 -17.51 -1.92
N GLY A 42 25.24 -17.48 -3.08
CA GLY A 42 25.76 -18.68 -3.72
C GLY A 42 24.67 -19.65 -4.20
N GLU A 43 24.83 -20.95 -3.96
CA GLU A 43 23.95 -21.99 -4.50
C GLU A 43 22.54 -21.98 -3.86
N ALA A 44 22.44 -21.74 -2.55
CA ALA A 44 21.16 -21.54 -1.86
C ALA A 44 20.41 -20.32 -2.39
N GLY A 45 21.14 -19.24 -2.68
CA GLY A 45 20.60 -18.03 -3.30
C GLY A 45 20.01 -18.28 -4.69
N LYS A 46 20.68 -19.08 -5.52
CA LYS A 46 20.17 -19.46 -6.85
C LYS A 46 18.85 -20.22 -6.76
N THR A 47 18.71 -21.16 -5.83
CA THR A 47 17.45 -21.91 -5.64
C THR A 47 16.30 -20.98 -5.23
N LEU A 48 16.55 -20.03 -4.33
CA LEU A 48 15.54 -19.06 -3.89
C LEU A 48 15.17 -18.06 -5.00
N LEU A 49 16.14 -17.64 -5.82
CA LEU A 49 15.87 -16.82 -7.01
C LEU A 49 15.00 -17.55 -8.01
N THR A 50 15.32 -18.82 -8.30
CA THR A 50 14.51 -19.64 -9.20
C THR A 50 13.08 -19.78 -8.68
N GLN A 51 12.89 -19.95 -7.36
CA GLN A 51 11.53 -19.96 -6.78
C GLN A 51 10.84 -18.61 -6.95
N LEU A 52 11.51 -17.49 -6.66
CA LEU A 52 10.91 -16.15 -6.81
C LEU A 52 10.58 -15.81 -8.27
N GLU A 53 11.30 -16.36 -9.24
CA GLU A 53 11.08 -16.16 -10.67
C GLU A 53 10.12 -17.15 -11.30
N ASP A 54 9.86 -18.29 -10.65
CA ASP A 54 8.88 -19.27 -11.10
C ASP A 54 7.45 -18.86 -10.69
N PRO A 55 6.58 -18.49 -11.65
CA PRO A 55 5.21 -18.07 -11.36
C PRO A 55 4.33 -19.20 -10.82
N ASN A 56 4.77 -20.47 -10.90
CA ASN A 56 4.06 -21.62 -10.34
C ASN A 56 4.47 -21.92 -8.89
N SER A 57 5.54 -21.29 -8.40
CA SER A 57 5.90 -21.35 -6.99
C SER A 57 5.05 -20.37 -6.19
N GLU A 58 4.81 -20.67 -4.91
CA GLU A 58 4.08 -19.76 -4.01
C GLU A 58 4.76 -18.39 -3.91
N MET A 59 6.10 -18.37 -3.87
CA MET A 59 6.89 -17.14 -3.76
C MET A 59 6.82 -16.29 -5.04
N GLY A 60 6.91 -16.92 -6.21
CA GLY A 60 6.81 -16.22 -7.49
C GLY A 60 5.39 -15.77 -7.83
N ALA A 61 4.37 -16.57 -7.49
CA ALA A 61 2.96 -16.18 -7.61
C ALA A 61 2.64 -14.97 -6.74
N ASN A 62 3.09 -14.96 -5.48
CA ASN A 62 2.93 -13.81 -4.58
C ASN A 62 3.68 -12.58 -5.09
N TYR A 63 4.90 -12.73 -5.61
CA TYR A 63 5.67 -11.63 -6.21
C TYR A 63 4.96 -11.00 -7.41
N ALA A 64 4.47 -11.83 -8.34
CA ALA A 64 3.74 -11.38 -9.51
C ALA A 64 2.43 -10.66 -9.15
N LYS A 65 1.73 -11.17 -8.14
CA LYS A 65 0.49 -10.58 -7.63
C LYS A 65 0.72 -9.23 -6.97
N LEU A 66 1.73 -9.11 -6.11
CA LEU A 66 2.10 -7.82 -5.50
C LEU A 66 2.49 -6.78 -6.55
N LYS A 67 3.20 -7.19 -7.62
CA LYS A 67 3.47 -6.30 -8.76
C LYS A 67 2.20 -5.84 -9.50
N ALA A 68 1.23 -6.74 -9.69
CA ALA A 68 -0.02 -6.40 -10.33
C ALA A 68 -0.83 -5.40 -9.49
N ILE A 69 -0.93 -5.64 -8.18
CA ILE A 69 -1.60 -4.72 -7.23
C ILE A 69 -0.91 -3.36 -7.25
N GLU A 70 0.42 -3.32 -7.21
CA GLU A 70 1.20 -2.07 -7.27
C GLU A 70 0.92 -1.27 -8.55
N ALA A 71 0.93 -1.94 -9.71
CA ALA A 71 0.64 -1.31 -10.99
C ALA A 71 -0.78 -0.73 -11.03
N ASP A 72 -1.76 -1.45 -10.50
CA ASP A 72 -3.14 -1.02 -10.46
C ASP A 72 -3.37 0.14 -9.49
N ILE A 73 -2.70 0.12 -8.33
CA ILE A 73 -2.68 1.25 -7.40
C ILE A 73 -2.18 2.50 -8.12
N LYS A 74 -1.04 2.43 -8.82
CA LYS A 74 -0.46 3.57 -9.57
C LYS A 74 -1.41 4.09 -10.64
N VAL A 75 -2.05 3.20 -11.39
CA VAL A 75 -3.07 3.57 -12.38
C VAL A 75 -4.23 4.31 -11.72
N PHE A 76 -4.81 3.75 -10.67
CA PHE A 76 -5.97 4.34 -10.00
C PHE A 76 -5.64 5.62 -9.25
N MET A 77 -4.44 5.76 -8.69
CA MET A 77 -3.93 7.04 -8.14
C MET A 77 -3.92 8.13 -9.22
N GLY A 78 -3.43 7.80 -10.42
CA GLY A 78 -3.47 8.71 -11.57
C GLY A 78 -4.89 9.10 -11.97
N GLU A 79 -5.83 8.14 -12.01
CA GLU A 79 -7.23 8.38 -12.37
C GLU A 79 -7.97 9.27 -11.36
N VAL A 80 -7.68 9.14 -10.06
CA VAL A 80 -8.34 9.94 -9.01
C VAL A 80 -7.57 11.22 -8.66
N GLY A 81 -6.43 11.46 -9.32
CA GLY A 81 -5.57 12.60 -9.04
C GLY A 81 -5.05 12.62 -7.60
N LEU A 82 -4.67 11.45 -7.08
CA LEU A 82 -4.03 11.34 -5.77
C LEU A 82 -2.51 11.33 -5.95
N ALA A 83 -1.86 12.46 -5.65
CA ALA A 83 -0.41 12.50 -5.62
C ALA A 83 0.13 11.91 -4.31
N CYS A 84 1.32 11.30 -4.38
CA CYS A 84 2.01 10.74 -3.21
C CYS A 84 2.30 11.82 -2.15
N ALA A 85 2.56 13.06 -2.59
CA ALA A 85 2.72 14.20 -1.72
C ALA A 85 1.44 14.54 -0.92
N ASP A 86 0.27 14.40 -1.54
CA ASP A 86 -1.02 14.64 -0.87
C ASP A 86 -1.32 13.53 0.13
N ALA A 87 -1.05 12.27 -0.23
CA ALA A 87 -1.15 11.13 0.67
C ALA A 87 -0.22 11.28 1.87
N LYS A 88 1.03 11.70 1.64
CA LYS A 88 2.01 11.97 2.70
C LYS A 88 1.55 13.11 3.61
N LYS A 89 1.09 14.22 3.04
CA LYS A 89 0.58 15.36 3.81
C LYS A 89 -0.58 14.95 4.71
N ALA A 90 -1.53 14.19 4.19
CA ALA A 90 -2.66 13.68 4.98
C ALA A 90 -2.18 12.75 6.11
N MET A 91 -1.20 11.88 5.84
CA MET A 91 -0.61 10.98 6.84
C MET A 91 0.15 11.75 7.92
N ASP A 92 0.90 12.77 7.55
CA ASP A 92 1.64 13.63 8.49
C ASP A 92 0.67 14.36 9.43
N ILE A 93 -0.43 14.90 8.90
CA ILE A 93 -1.50 15.54 9.68
C ILE A 93 -2.11 14.55 10.69
N LEU A 94 -2.42 13.33 10.25
CA LEU A 94 -2.99 12.28 11.09
C LEU A 94 -2.01 11.81 12.19
N THR A 95 -0.73 11.67 11.85
CA THR A 95 0.32 11.23 12.78
C THR A 95 0.61 12.28 13.85
N GLN A 96 0.56 13.57 13.48
CA GLN A 96 0.85 14.68 14.40
C GLN A 96 -0.31 14.98 15.35
N ASN A 97 -1.55 14.60 15.01
CA ASN A 97 -2.75 14.87 15.82
C ASN A 97 -3.53 13.58 16.13
N PRO A 98 -2.97 12.69 16.97
CA PRO A 98 -3.58 11.39 17.26
C PRO A 98 -4.86 11.45 18.10
N GLN A 99 -5.27 12.64 18.58
CA GLN A 99 -6.32 12.78 19.59
C GLN A 99 -7.72 13.08 19.04
N SER A 100 -7.88 13.78 17.90
CA SER A 100 -9.13 13.74 17.12
C SER A 100 -9.06 14.55 15.82
N LEU A 101 -9.76 14.08 14.78
CA LEU A 101 -10.06 14.87 13.57
C LEU A 101 -10.80 16.19 13.86
N GLN A 102 -11.42 16.33 15.04
CA GLN A 102 -12.23 17.50 15.41
C GLN A 102 -11.38 18.74 15.73
N GLU A 103 -10.17 18.53 16.24
CA GLU A 103 -9.20 19.57 16.60
C GLU A 103 -8.38 20.08 15.41
N LEU A 104 -8.46 19.38 14.27
CA LEU A 104 -7.82 19.82 13.03
C LEU A 104 -8.42 21.14 12.53
N SER A 105 -7.57 21.94 11.89
CA SER A 105 -8.03 23.10 11.13
C SER A 105 -8.99 22.66 10.01
N GLU A 106 -9.85 23.55 9.53
CA GLU A 106 -10.76 23.24 8.41
C GLU A 106 -9.98 22.81 7.15
N ASP A 107 -8.79 23.37 6.93
CA ASP A 107 -7.91 23.00 5.81
C ASP A 107 -7.31 21.60 5.98
N ASP A 108 -6.93 21.22 7.20
CA ASP A 108 -6.41 19.89 7.51
C ASP A 108 -7.51 18.84 7.43
N LYS A 109 -8.72 19.14 7.94
CA LYS A 109 -9.91 18.29 7.78
C LYS A 109 -10.21 18.06 6.31
N LYS A 110 -10.15 19.12 5.48
CA LYS A 110 -10.38 19.02 4.04
C LYS A 110 -9.31 18.16 3.36
N THR A 111 -8.04 18.35 3.71
CA THR A 111 -6.91 17.57 3.17
C THR A 111 -7.07 16.08 3.50
N VAL A 112 -7.36 15.77 4.77
CA VAL A 112 -7.56 14.39 5.23
C VAL A 112 -8.82 13.78 4.60
N SER A 113 -9.92 14.54 4.50
CA SER A 113 -11.17 14.06 3.89
C SER A 113 -11.03 13.77 2.39
N ASP A 114 -10.36 14.64 1.64
CA ASP A 114 -10.08 14.42 0.22
C ASP A 114 -9.21 13.18 0.01
N TYR A 115 -8.16 13.03 0.84
CA TYR A 115 -7.33 11.83 0.86
C TYR A 115 -8.18 10.56 1.10
N TRP A 116 -9.05 10.56 2.11
CA TRP A 116 -9.91 9.42 2.44
C TRP A 116 -10.86 9.04 1.30
N LEU A 117 -11.49 10.03 0.67
CA LEU A 117 -12.39 9.82 -0.46
C LEU A 117 -11.66 9.19 -1.65
N LYS A 118 -10.47 9.71 -1.99
CA LYS A 118 -9.64 9.19 -3.07
C LYS A 118 -9.13 7.78 -2.74
N LYS A 119 -8.64 7.55 -1.53
CA LYS A 119 -8.22 6.23 -1.03
C LYS A 119 -9.34 5.21 -1.16
N LYS A 120 -10.55 5.53 -0.67
CA LYS A 120 -11.72 4.65 -0.76
C LYS A 120 -12.10 4.34 -2.20
N THR A 121 -11.97 5.31 -3.10
CA THR A 121 -12.22 5.11 -4.53
C THR A 121 -11.23 4.12 -5.14
N ILE A 122 -9.94 4.24 -4.81
CA ILE A 122 -8.90 3.30 -5.29
C ILE A 122 -9.18 1.89 -4.77
N VAL A 123 -9.46 1.72 -3.47
CA VAL A 123 -9.80 0.42 -2.87
C VAL A 123 -11.03 -0.18 -3.56
N SER A 124 -12.08 0.61 -3.78
CA SER A 124 -13.30 0.14 -4.44
C SER A 124 -13.02 -0.34 -5.87
N LYS A 125 -12.12 0.33 -6.60
CA LYS A 125 -11.70 -0.07 -7.95
C LYS A 125 -10.88 -1.37 -7.93
N LEU A 126 -10.00 -1.54 -6.95
CA LEU A 126 -9.22 -2.77 -6.77
C LEU A 126 -10.12 -3.97 -6.44
N ILE A 127 -11.10 -3.78 -5.55
CA ILE A 127 -12.10 -4.81 -5.24
C ILE A 127 -12.93 -5.13 -6.48
N ALA A 128 -13.37 -4.13 -7.24
CA ALA A 128 -14.10 -4.33 -8.49
C ALA A 128 -13.27 -5.07 -9.56
N LYS A 129 -11.94 -4.95 -9.52
CA LYS A 129 -11.02 -5.69 -10.38
C LYS A 129 -10.81 -7.15 -9.95
N GLY A 130 -11.26 -7.52 -8.75
CA GLY A 130 -11.24 -8.89 -8.24
C GLY A 130 -10.24 -9.12 -7.10
N TYR A 131 -9.59 -8.09 -6.57
CA TYR A 131 -8.77 -8.21 -5.38
C TYR A 131 -9.64 -8.31 -4.12
N SER A 132 -9.31 -9.26 -3.25
CA SER A 132 -9.91 -9.38 -1.92
C SER A 132 -9.31 -8.38 -0.95
N GLU A 133 -10.06 -8.01 0.09
CA GLU A 133 -9.59 -7.14 1.16
C GLU A 133 -8.33 -7.71 1.84
N GLN A 134 -8.26 -9.03 2.02
CA GLN A 134 -7.05 -9.67 2.55
C GLN A 134 -5.83 -9.37 1.67
N GLU A 135 -5.93 -9.42 0.35
CA GLU A 135 -4.79 -9.16 -0.55
C GLU A 135 -4.34 -7.70 -0.55
N LEU A 136 -5.25 -6.77 -0.25
CA LEU A 136 -4.97 -5.34 -0.22
C LEU A 136 -4.41 -4.88 1.14
N PHE A 137 -4.77 -5.58 2.21
CA PHE A 137 -4.51 -5.14 3.58
C PHE A 137 -3.61 -6.09 4.40
N SER A 138 -3.27 -7.28 3.90
CA SER A 138 -2.25 -8.18 4.47
C SER A 138 -0.83 -7.68 4.27
#